data_AF-A0A7X6YMX2-F1
#
_entry.id   AF-A0A7X6YMX2-F1
#
_cell.length_a   1.000
_cell.length_b   1.000
_cell.length_c   1.000
_cell.angle_alpha   90.00
_cell.angle_beta   90.00
_cell.angle_gamma   90.00
#
_symmetry.space_group_name_H-M   'P 1'
#
loop_
_entity.id
_entity.type
_entity.pdbx_description
1 polymer ?
#
loop_
_entity_poly.entity_id
_entity_poly.type
_entity_poly.pdbx_seq_one_letter_code
_entity_poly.pdbx_strand_id
1 'polypeptide(L)'
;MKLSLNWIRDYIDLPKDLDISQLAYDLTMRTVEVEGVEATHELLDGIVVGRIISVDKHPNADLLRVVLTDVGQEEALTIVCGGSNLEPGQLVAVAVPGAMVRWHGEGEPVEIKPAKLRGIKSYGMICSASELGLEELFPHDEKEIMDLSEFKVTAGTPLARALDMEDYILEIDNKSMTNRPDLWGHYGIARELAAIYNLELKAPEAFDLPAGVGGYSVDIKAPEDCRRYVAAVYEGVENKAAPFWIQQRLWSVAQRPINLLVDISNYVMLATGQPTHGFDASHV
;
A
#
# COMPACT_ATOMS: atom_id res chain seq x y z
N MET A 1 -0.14 -7.68 -15.65
CA MET A 1 -0.09 -8.10 -14.22
C MET A 1 0.88 -7.18 -13.50
N LYS A 2 0.55 -6.64 -12.32
CA LYS A 2 1.47 -5.77 -11.56
C LYS A 2 2.21 -6.57 -10.48
N LEU A 3 3.49 -6.25 -10.27
CA LEU A 3 4.36 -6.89 -9.29
C LEU A 3 5.14 -5.87 -8.47
N SER A 4 5.11 -6.01 -7.16
CA SER A 4 5.90 -5.22 -6.21
C SER A 4 7.30 -5.80 -6.05
N LEU A 5 8.34 -4.97 -6.21
CA LEU A 5 9.71 -5.39 -5.91
C LEU A 5 9.92 -5.59 -4.41
N ASN A 6 9.29 -4.79 -3.55
CA ASN A 6 9.33 -4.99 -2.09
C ASN A 6 8.76 -6.34 -1.69
N TRP A 7 7.66 -6.77 -2.32
CA TRP A 7 7.10 -8.09 -2.08
C TRP A 7 7.99 -9.22 -2.63
N ILE A 8 8.67 -9.00 -3.77
CA ILE A 8 9.69 -9.95 -4.26
C ILE A 8 10.86 -10.09 -3.29
N ARG A 9 11.26 -9.00 -2.59
CA ARG A 9 12.36 -9.01 -1.61
C ARG A 9 12.11 -9.92 -0.40
N ASP A 10 10.84 -10.25 -0.12
CA ASP A 10 10.51 -11.26 0.89
C ASP A 10 11.06 -12.64 0.53
N TYR A 11 11.21 -12.92 -0.77
CA TYR A 11 11.60 -14.24 -1.28
C TYR A 11 13.05 -14.30 -1.76
N ILE A 12 13.65 -13.17 -2.14
CA ILE A 12 15.04 -13.11 -2.62
C ILE A 12 15.72 -11.83 -2.13
N ASP A 13 17.03 -11.89 -1.89
CA ASP A 13 17.81 -10.70 -1.53
C ASP A 13 18.36 -10.03 -2.79
N LEU A 14 17.57 -9.11 -3.37
CA LEU A 14 18.00 -8.32 -4.52
C LEU A 14 19.19 -7.40 -4.17
N PRO A 15 20.15 -7.17 -5.10
CA PRO A 15 21.23 -6.21 -4.92
C PRO A 15 20.71 -4.82 -4.52
N LYS A 16 21.43 -4.11 -3.65
CA LYS A 16 21.02 -2.78 -3.17
C LYS A 16 21.13 -1.70 -4.25
N ASP A 17 22.11 -1.88 -5.12
CA ASP A 17 22.53 -1.03 -6.23
C ASP A 17 21.95 -1.54 -7.57
N LEU A 18 20.80 -2.22 -7.50
CA LEU A 18 20.09 -2.76 -8.64
C LEU A 18 19.58 -1.64 -9.56
N ASP A 19 20.06 -1.64 -10.80
CA ASP A 19 19.47 -0.83 -11.86
C ASP A 19 18.14 -1.45 -12.28
N ILE A 20 17.05 -0.73 -11.97
CA ILE A 20 15.67 -1.15 -12.27
C ILE A 20 15.46 -1.33 -13.79
N SER A 21 16.11 -0.51 -14.62
CA SER A 21 16.03 -0.63 -16.08
C SER A 21 16.69 -1.92 -16.56
N GLN A 22 17.83 -2.27 -15.96
CA GLN A 22 18.54 -3.52 -16.25
C GLN A 22 17.72 -4.73 -15.78
N LEU A 23 17.08 -4.65 -14.61
CA LEU A 23 16.19 -5.72 -14.13
C LEU A 23 15.01 -5.95 -15.07
N ALA A 24 14.33 -4.88 -15.49
CA ALA A 24 13.22 -4.98 -16.42
C ALA A 24 13.65 -5.58 -17.77
N TYR A 25 14.83 -5.19 -18.27
CA TYR A 25 15.43 -5.74 -19.48
C TYR A 25 15.76 -7.23 -19.34
N ASP A 26 16.44 -7.63 -18.27
CA ASP A 26 16.82 -9.03 -18.05
C ASP A 26 15.59 -9.94 -17.92
N LEU A 27 14.55 -9.49 -17.20
CA LEU A 27 13.30 -10.23 -17.05
C LEU A 27 12.60 -10.38 -18.41
N THR A 28 12.53 -9.31 -19.21
CA THR A 28 11.96 -9.31 -20.57
C THR A 28 12.69 -10.28 -21.50
N MET A 29 14.01 -10.26 -21.49
CA MET A 29 14.82 -11.06 -22.42
C MET A 29 14.86 -12.55 -22.07
N ARG A 30 14.63 -12.91 -20.80
CA ARG A 30 14.86 -14.29 -20.31
C ARG A 30 13.59 -15.01 -19.87
N THR A 31 12.55 -14.27 -19.49
CA THR A 31 11.40 -14.84 -18.79
C THR A 31 10.07 -14.33 -19.34
N VAL A 32 9.77 -13.03 -19.18
CA VAL A 32 8.48 -12.43 -19.50
C VAL A 32 8.61 -10.92 -19.74
N GLU A 33 7.88 -10.39 -20.71
CA GLU A 33 7.90 -8.98 -21.08
C GLU A 33 7.44 -8.06 -19.95
N VAL A 34 8.27 -7.07 -19.64
CA VAL A 34 7.95 -5.96 -18.75
C VAL A 34 7.51 -4.78 -19.61
N GLU A 35 6.22 -4.47 -19.58
CA GLU A 35 5.60 -3.36 -20.34
C GLU A 35 5.93 -1.99 -19.73
N GLY A 36 6.15 -1.94 -18.41
CA GLY A 36 6.40 -0.69 -17.71
C GLY A 36 6.94 -0.87 -16.31
N VAL A 37 7.53 0.20 -15.78
CA VAL A 37 7.95 0.29 -14.38
C VAL A 37 7.48 1.61 -13.79
N GLU A 38 6.82 1.54 -12.64
CA GLU A 38 6.26 2.68 -11.92
C GLU A 38 6.93 2.79 -10.54
N ALA A 39 7.40 3.98 -10.18
CA ALA A 39 7.96 4.27 -8.88
C ALA A 39 6.87 4.85 -7.96
N THR A 40 6.41 4.05 -7.00
CA THR A 40 5.27 4.43 -6.13
C THR A 40 5.57 5.60 -5.20
N HIS A 41 6.84 5.84 -4.88
CA HIS A 41 7.24 6.97 -4.05
C HIS A 41 7.04 8.33 -4.75
N GLU A 42 7.10 8.38 -6.08
CA GLU A 42 6.94 9.63 -6.85
C GLU A 42 5.54 10.25 -6.65
N LEU A 43 4.53 9.42 -6.34
CA LEU A 43 3.18 9.89 -6.02
C LEU A 43 3.13 10.71 -4.72
N LEU A 44 4.11 10.53 -3.83
CA LEU A 44 4.14 11.12 -2.49
C LEU A 44 5.36 12.04 -2.30
N ASP A 45 5.99 12.47 -3.39
CA ASP A 45 7.12 13.39 -3.35
C ASP A 45 6.74 14.73 -2.71
N GLY A 46 7.53 15.16 -1.72
CA GLY A 46 7.25 16.36 -0.94
C GLY A 46 6.12 16.20 0.08
N ILE A 47 5.62 14.99 0.31
CA ILE A 47 4.67 14.69 1.39
C ILE A 47 5.44 14.07 2.57
N VAL A 48 5.29 14.66 3.75
CA VAL A 48 5.97 14.22 4.97
C VAL A 48 4.99 14.02 6.11
N VAL A 49 5.36 13.21 7.09
CA VAL A 49 4.63 13.10 8.35
C VAL A 49 4.82 14.39 9.14
N GLY A 50 3.74 15.05 9.51
CA GLY A 50 3.73 16.17 10.43
C GLY A 50 3.16 15.79 11.79
N ARG A 51 3.58 16.48 12.85
CA ARG A 51 2.97 16.38 14.18
C ARG A 51 2.32 17.71 14.55
N ILE A 52 1.03 17.69 14.86
CA ILE A 52 0.32 18.90 15.27
C ILE A 52 0.81 19.32 16.67
N ILE A 53 1.34 20.54 16.78
CA ILE A 53 1.74 21.15 18.05
C ILE A 53 0.55 21.88 18.69
N SER A 54 -0.14 22.73 17.93
CA SER A 54 -1.30 23.49 18.41
C SER A 54 -2.33 23.70 17.31
N VAL A 55 -3.59 23.84 17.72
CA VAL A 55 -4.74 24.10 16.83
C VAL A 55 -5.49 25.32 17.36
N ASP A 56 -5.38 26.43 16.65
CA ASP A 56 -6.04 27.70 17.00
C ASP A 56 -7.17 28.03 16.04
N LYS A 57 -8.19 28.75 16.51
CA LYS A 57 -9.26 29.25 15.65
C LYS A 57 -8.72 30.31 14.71
N HIS A 58 -9.11 30.24 13.44
CA HIS A 58 -8.71 31.26 12.48
C HIS A 58 -9.46 32.59 12.78
N PRO A 59 -8.76 33.73 12.95
CA PRO A 59 -9.36 35.00 13.37
C PRO A 59 -10.37 35.57 12.38
N ASN A 60 -10.23 35.26 11.09
CA ASN A 60 -11.08 35.79 10.02
C ASN A 60 -11.89 34.72 9.27
N ALA A 61 -12.03 33.49 9.82
CA ALA A 61 -12.77 32.41 9.14
C ALA A 61 -13.23 31.33 10.13
N ASP A 62 -14.53 31.05 10.19
CA ASP A 62 -15.11 30.15 11.19
C ASP A 62 -14.78 28.66 10.93
N LEU A 63 -14.68 28.29 9.65
CA LEU A 63 -14.43 26.93 9.18
C LEU A 63 -12.93 26.59 9.06
N LEU A 64 -12.04 27.54 9.33
CA LEU A 64 -10.59 27.31 9.23
C LEU A 64 -9.95 27.30 10.63
N ARG A 65 -8.84 26.59 10.71
CA ARG A 65 -7.94 26.54 11.86
C ARG A 65 -6.56 26.98 11.41
N VAL A 66 -5.83 27.59 12.35
CA VAL A 66 -4.41 27.87 12.22
C VAL A 66 -3.71 26.78 13.02
N VAL A 67 -3.01 25.91 12.31
CA VAL A 67 -2.36 24.74 12.89
C VAL A 67 -0.86 24.96 12.86
N LEU A 68 -0.21 24.83 14.01
CA LEU A 68 1.24 24.82 14.09
C LEU A 68 1.68 23.35 14.02
N THR A 69 2.45 23.00 13.00
CA THR A 69 2.80 21.60 12.70
C THR A 69 4.32 21.44 12.60
N ASP A 70 4.87 20.54 13.40
CA ASP A 70 6.25 20.08 13.27
C ASP A 70 6.36 19.14 12.07
N VAL A 71 7.26 19.42 11.14
CA VAL A 71 7.54 18.58 9.96
C VAL A 71 8.99 18.09 9.94
N GLY A 72 9.64 18.04 11.11
CA GLY A 72 11.05 17.62 11.25
C GLY A 72 12.07 18.65 10.73
N GLN A 73 11.66 19.90 10.55
CA GLN A 73 12.53 21.04 10.23
C GLN A 73 12.88 21.82 11.50
N GLU A 74 13.83 22.77 11.42
CA GLU A 74 14.22 23.60 12.58
C GLU A 74 13.05 24.43 13.13
N GLU A 75 12.17 24.92 12.25
CA GLU A 75 10.99 25.69 12.61
C GLU A 75 9.70 24.95 12.23
N ALA A 76 8.71 24.98 13.12
CA ALA A 76 7.38 24.45 12.84
C ALA A 76 6.66 25.31 11.80
N LEU A 77 5.87 24.66 10.94
CA LEU A 77 5.12 25.34 9.88
C LEU A 77 3.77 25.79 10.40
N THR A 78 3.40 27.03 10.08
CA THR A 78 2.02 27.50 10.23
C THR A 78 1.22 27.08 9.00
N ILE A 79 0.21 26.25 9.18
CA ILE A 79 -0.64 25.71 8.12
C ILE A 79 -2.10 26.06 8.42
N VAL A 80 -2.80 26.64 7.45
CA VAL A 80 -4.24 26.90 7.56
C VAL A 80 -4.99 25.69 7.01
N CYS A 81 -5.76 25.01 7.87
CA CYS A 81 -6.46 23.78 7.53
C CYS A 81 -7.95 23.86 7.87
N GLY A 82 -8.78 23.24 7.03
CA GLY A 82 -10.23 23.11 7.23
C GLY A 82 -10.69 21.73 7.74
N GLY A 83 -9.75 20.86 8.10
CA GLY A 83 -10.02 19.51 8.56
C GLY A 83 -10.89 19.46 9.82
N SER A 84 -11.78 18.48 9.91
CA SER A 84 -12.72 18.34 11.05
C SER A 84 -12.11 17.65 12.26
N ASN A 85 -11.11 16.79 12.06
CA ASN A 85 -10.51 15.90 13.07
C ASN A 85 -9.10 16.35 13.49
N LEU A 86 -8.85 17.66 13.58
CA LEU A 86 -7.53 18.23 13.95
C LEU A 86 -7.34 18.26 15.47
N GLU A 87 -6.38 17.49 15.99
CA GLU A 87 -6.06 17.47 17.43
C GLU A 87 -4.56 17.68 17.72
N PRO A 88 -4.18 18.42 18.78
CA PRO A 88 -2.79 18.50 19.23
C PRO A 88 -2.19 17.12 19.55
N GLY A 89 -0.99 16.87 19.03
CA GLY A 89 -0.25 15.62 19.20
C GLY A 89 -0.44 14.59 18.09
N GLN A 90 -1.49 14.73 17.27
CA GLN A 90 -1.81 13.84 16.15
C GLN A 90 -0.71 13.88 15.07
N LEU A 91 -0.45 12.71 14.47
CA LEU A 91 0.41 12.60 13.29
C LEU A 91 -0.43 12.68 12.02
N VAL A 92 -0.01 13.49 11.05
CA VAL A 92 -0.81 13.83 9.87
C VAL A 92 0.05 13.85 8.61
N ALA A 93 -0.55 13.68 7.44
CA ALA A 93 0.16 13.89 6.17
C ALA A 93 0.25 15.38 5.83
N VAL A 94 1.46 15.88 5.55
CA VAL A 94 1.72 17.28 5.22
C VAL A 94 2.41 17.41 3.88
N ALA A 95 1.77 18.10 2.95
CA ALA A 95 2.38 18.54 1.71
C ALA A 95 3.17 19.84 1.96
N VAL A 96 4.49 19.76 1.84
CA VAL A 96 5.36 20.93 1.94
C VAL A 96 5.42 21.69 0.60
N PRO A 97 5.84 22.97 0.58
CA PRO A 97 5.99 23.70 -0.67
C PRO A 97 6.80 22.95 -1.74
N GLY A 98 6.26 22.85 -2.96
CA GLY A 98 6.80 22.08 -4.07
C GLY A 98 6.16 20.70 -4.27
N ALA A 99 5.44 20.18 -3.27
CA ALA A 99 4.70 18.93 -3.40
C ALA A 99 3.48 19.07 -4.33
N MET A 100 3.06 17.96 -4.94
CA MET A 100 1.90 17.92 -5.86
C MET A 100 0.72 17.22 -5.18
N VAL A 101 -0.44 17.87 -5.13
CA VAL A 101 -1.67 17.28 -4.53
C VAL A 101 -2.89 17.51 -5.41
N ARG A 102 -3.92 16.66 -5.32
CA ARG A 102 -5.20 16.86 -6.03
C ARG A 102 -6.14 17.65 -5.14
N TRP A 103 -6.62 18.81 -5.60
CA TRP A 103 -7.56 19.61 -4.80
C TRP A 103 -8.89 18.87 -4.66
N HIS A 104 -9.32 18.61 -3.42
CA HIS A 104 -10.53 17.84 -3.12
C HIS A 104 -10.54 16.43 -3.74
N GLY A 105 -9.37 15.86 -4.06
CA GLY A 105 -9.25 14.57 -4.75
C GLY A 105 -9.61 14.59 -6.23
N GLU A 106 -9.96 15.75 -6.80
CA GLU A 106 -10.37 15.88 -8.21
C GLU A 106 -9.33 16.63 -9.06
N GLY A 107 -9.28 16.26 -10.35
CA GLY A 107 -8.46 16.96 -11.34
C GLY A 107 -6.97 16.62 -11.30
N GLU A 108 -6.20 17.44 -12.03
CA GLU A 108 -4.75 17.29 -12.14
C GLU A 108 -4.04 17.73 -10.85
N PRO A 109 -2.92 17.09 -10.47
CA PRO A 109 -2.13 17.52 -9.33
C PRO A 109 -1.68 18.98 -9.45
N VAL A 110 -1.77 19.73 -8.35
CA VAL A 110 -1.38 21.13 -8.24
C VAL A 110 -0.23 21.26 -7.26
N GLU A 111 0.76 22.06 -7.65
CA GLU A 111 1.93 22.36 -6.82
C GLU A 111 1.55 23.22 -5.61
N ILE A 112 1.90 22.76 -4.41
CA ILE A 112 1.72 23.50 -3.16
C ILE A 112 2.72 24.64 -3.08
N LYS A 113 2.22 25.87 -2.88
CA LYS A 113 3.02 27.08 -2.72
C LYS A 113 2.62 27.83 -1.44
N PRO A 114 3.56 28.55 -0.80
CA PRO A 114 3.22 29.40 0.32
C PRO A 114 2.15 30.42 -0.10
N ALA A 115 1.02 30.41 0.59
CA ALA A 115 -0.14 31.22 0.23
C ALA A 115 -0.66 32.00 1.43
N LYS A 116 -1.33 33.12 1.17
CA LYS A 116 -2.00 33.90 2.22
C LYS A 116 -3.50 33.60 2.20
N LEU A 117 -3.95 32.78 3.14
CA LEU A 117 -5.36 32.43 3.32
C LEU A 117 -5.97 33.36 4.35
N ARG A 118 -6.95 34.18 3.92
CA ARG A 118 -7.75 35.06 4.80
C ARG A 118 -6.93 35.91 5.78
N GLY A 119 -5.73 36.34 5.37
CA GLY A 119 -4.86 37.21 6.17
C GLY A 119 -3.65 36.52 6.79
N ILE A 120 -3.65 35.19 6.90
CA ILE A 120 -2.59 34.39 7.53
C ILE A 120 -1.80 33.65 6.45
N LYS A 121 -0.48 33.56 6.63
CA LYS A 121 0.39 32.78 5.73
C LYS A 121 0.28 31.30 6.09
N SER A 122 0.05 30.47 5.08
CA SER A 122 0.09 29.00 5.18
C SER A 122 1.30 28.49 4.40
N TYR A 123 2.12 27.69 5.06
CA TYR A 123 3.38 27.16 4.53
C TYR A 123 3.26 25.67 4.20
N GLY A 124 2.20 25.29 3.49
CA GLY A 124 1.90 23.91 3.16
C GLY A 124 0.41 23.62 3.29
N MET A 125 0.09 22.33 3.29
CA MET A 125 -1.26 21.79 3.38
C MET A 125 -1.24 20.49 4.19
N ILE A 126 -2.13 20.36 5.17
CA ILE A 126 -2.42 19.08 5.82
C ILE A 126 -3.44 18.37 4.94
N CYS A 127 -3.11 17.15 4.51
CA CYS A 127 -3.84 16.46 3.45
C CYS A 127 -4.84 15.44 3.99
N SER A 128 -5.97 15.30 3.30
CA SER A 128 -6.82 14.12 3.37
C SER A 128 -6.22 12.98 2.54
N ALA A 129 -6.75 11.76 2.68
CA ALA A 129 -6.25 10.66 1.86
C ALA A 129 -6.65 10.80 0.39
N SER A 130 -7.82 11.39 0.10
CA SER A 130 -8.28 11.61 -1.28
C SER A 130 -7.42 12.61 -2.05
N GLU A 131 -6.89 13.62 -1.37
CA GLU A 131 -5.97 14.61 -1.96
C GLU A 131 -4.63 13.98 -2.37
N LEU A 132 -4.30 12.83 -1.78
CA LEU A 132 -3.09 12.04 -2.06
C LEU A 132 -3.36 10.78 -2.90
N GLY A 133 -4.62 10.51 -3.28
CA GLY A 133 -4.99 9.28 -3.99
C GLY A 133 -4.90 8.00 -3.16
N LEU A 134 -5.02 8.11 -1.84
CA LEU A 134 -4.92 7.02 -0.85
C LEU A 134 -6.26 6.67 -0.20
N GLU A 135 -7.39 7.14 -0.75
CA GLU A 135 -8.73 6.95 -0.20
C GLU A 135 -9.14 5.47 0.00
N GLU A 136 -8.63 4.58 -0.85
CA GLU A 136 -8.90 3.14 -0.72
C GLU A 136 -8.15 2.51 0.47
N LEU A 137 -7.00 3.09 0.85
CA LEU A 137 -6.19 2.64 1.99
C LEU A 137 -6.60 3.31 3.30
N PHE A 138 -7.15 4.52 3.21
CA PHE A 138 -7.61 5.31 4.34
C PHE A 138 -9.02 5.83 4.04
N PRO A 139 -10.06 5.01 4.21
CA PRO A 139 -11.44 5.46 4.06
C PRO A 139 -11.75 6.53 5.12
N HIS A 140 -12.27 7.67 4.70
CA HIS A 140 -12.53 8.83 5.56
C HIS A 140 -13.69 9.67 5.02
N ASP A 141 -14.29 10.51 5.86
CA ASP A 141 -15.30 11.49 5.44
C ASP A 141 -14.64 12.67 4.69
N GLU A 142 -15.37 13.38 3.82
CA GLU A 142 -14.85 14.44 2.92
C GLU A 142 -14.01 15.55 3.58
N LYS A 143 -14.10 15.73 4.91
CA LYS A 143 -13.38 16.77 5.67
C LYS A 143 -12.36 16.22 6.67
N GLU A 144 -12.21 14.92 6.73
CA GLU A 144 -11.23 14.29 7.60
C GLU A 144 -9.86 14.30 6.96
N ILE A 145 -8.88 14.77 7.72
CA ILE A 145 -7.47 14.66 7.35
C ILE A 145 -6.97 13.24 7.61
N MET A 146 -5.90 12.87 6.93
CA MET A 146 -5.26 11.57 7.10
C MET A 146 -4.57 11.49 8.47
N ASP A 147 -5.04 10.58 9.32
CA ASP A 147 -4.45 10.29 10.63
C ASP A 147 -3.42 9.17 10.52
N LEU A 148 -2.19 9.47 10.92
CA LEU A 148 -1.04 8.57 10.90
C LEU A 148 -0.61 8.15 12.32
N SER A 149 -1.42 8.44 13.34
CA SER A 149 -1.05 8.23 14.75
C SER A 149 -0.93 6.75 15.14
N GLU A 150 -1.51 5.83 14.35
CA GLU A 150 -1.31 4.39 14.52
C GLU A 150 0.06 3.91 14.02
N PHE A 151 0.74 4.70 13.19
CA PHE A 151 2.05 4.38 12.64
C PHE A 151 3.17 4.80 13.58
N LYS A 152 4.14 3.91 13.77
CA LYS A 152 5.32 4.17 14.61
C LYS A 152 6.37 4.98 13.85
N VAL A 153 6.05 6.23 13.55
CA VAL A 153 6.88 7.16 12.76
C VAL A 153 7.03 8.51 13.45
N THR A 154 8.04 9.28 13.04
CA THR A 154 8.31 10.61 13.60
C THR A 154 8.02 11.71 12.60
N ALA A 155 7.82 12.94 13.09
CA ALA A 155 7.69 14.12 12.24
C ALA A 155 8.90 14.25 11.30
N GLY A 156 8.65 14.67 10.06
CA GLY A 156 9.63 14.79 8.98
C GLY A 156 9.97 13.50 8.25
N THR A 157 9.42 12.35 8.65
CA THR A 157 9.57 11.12 7.87
C THR A 157 8.85 11.29 6.52
N PRO A 158 9.48 10.96 5.37
CA PRO A 158 8.78 10.94 4.09
C PRO A 158 7.56 10.02 4.15
N LEU A 159 6.41 10.44 3.62
CA LEU A 159 5.18 9.67 3.74
C LEU A 159 5.30 8.31 3.04
N ALA A 160 5.94 8.26 1.87
CA ALA A 160 6.23 7.01 1.17
C ALA A 160 6.95 6.01 2.08
N ARG A 161 7.95 6.45 2.86
CA ARG A 161 8.64 5.58 3.81
C ARG A 161 7.76 5.19 4.99
N ALA A 162 6.97 6.12 5.51
CA ALA A 162 6.09 5.87 6.64
C ALA A 162 5.04 4.79 6.36
N LEU A 163 4.62 4.69 5.09
CA LEU A 163 3.61 3.74 4.61
C LEU A 163 4.20 2.53 3.88
N ASP A 164 5.53 2.36 3.86
CA ASP A 164 6.24 1.29 3.12
C ASP A 164 5.94 1.28 1.61
N MET A 165 5.79 2.47 1.02
CA MET A 165 5.51 2.73 -0.40
C MET A 165 6.76 3.22 -1.16
N GLU A 166 7.97 3.05 -0.60
CA GLU A 166 9.22 3.22 -1.36
C GLU A 166 9.45 1.95 -2.21
N ASP A 167 8.70 1.81 -3.30
CA ASP A 167 8.71 0.61 -4.15
C ASP A 167 8.71 0.91 -5.66
N TYR A 168 9.12 -0.09 -6.44
CA TYR A 168 8.95 -0.15 -7.88
C TYR A 168 7.96 -1.25 -8.24
N ILE A 169 6.96 -0.88 -9.05
CA ILE A 169 5.95 -1.79 -9.54
C ILE A 169 6.25 -2.12 -11.00
N LEU A 170 6.46 -3.40 -11.28
CA LEU A 170 6.65 -3.89 -12.65
C LEU A 170 5.29 -4.24 -13.25
N GLU A 171 5.02 -3.74 -14.44
CA GLU A 171 3.89 -4.17 -15.25
C GLU A 171 4.34 -5.25 -16.23
N ILE A 172 3.81 -6.46 -16.05
CA ILE A 172 4.14 -7.65 -16.83
C ILE A 172 3.04 -7.91 -17.86
N ASP A 173 3.39 -8.13 -19.12
CA ASP A 173 2.45 -8.67 -20.10
C ASP A 173 2.11 -10.12 -19.77
N ASN A 174 0.97 -10.33 -19.15
CA ASN A 174 0.51 -11.66 -18.80
C ASN A 174 -0.25 -12.35 -19.96
N LYS A 175 -0.57 -11.65 -21.05
CA LYS A 175 -1.34 -12.22 -22.18
C LYS A 175 -0.49 -13.19 -23.00
N SER A 176 0.81 -12.91 -23.10
CA SER A 176 1.78 -13.78 -23.78
C SER A 176 2.23 -14.98 -22.92
N MET A 177 1.99 -14.95 -21.61
CA MET A 177 2.46 -15.94 -20.62
C MET A 177 1.60 -17.22 -20.53
N THR A 178 1.28 -17.83 -21.67
CA THR A 178 0.35 -18.99 -21.75
C THR A 178 0.96 -20.32 -21.27
N ASN A 179 2.29 -20.44 -21.26
CA ASN A 179 3.04 -21.65 -20.93
C ASN A 179 3.76 -21.59 -19.58
N ARG A 180 3.59 -20.49 -18.83
CA ARG A 180 4.28 -20.23 -17.55
C ARG A 180 3.28 -19.91 -16.43
N PRO A 181 2.38 -20.85 -16.07
CA PRO A 181 1.41 -20.65 -14.98
C PRO A 181 2.09 -20.43 -13.62
N ASP A 182 3.34 -20.87 -13.48
CA ASP A 182 4.17 -20.70 -12.30
C ASP A 182 4.52 -19.24 -11.99
N LEU A 183 4.36 -18.32 -12.95
CA LEU A 183 4.71 -16.90 -12.84
C LEU A 183 3.52 -15.99 -12.48
N TRP A 184 2.34 -16.55 -12.22
CA TRP A 184 1.13 -15.79 -11.86
C TRP A 184 1.11 -15.26 -10.42
N GLY A 185 2.28 -15.18 -9.79
CA GLY A 185 2.47 -14.61 -8.45
C GLY A 185 3.92 -14.18 -8.21
N HIS A 186 4.12 -13.40 -7.15
CA HIS A 186 5.42 -12.81 -6.80
C HIS A 186 6.50 -13.87 -6.55
N TYR A 187 6.16 -14.99 -5.90
CA TYR A 187 7.10 -16.06 -5.61
C TYR A 187 7.64 -16.74 -6.89
N GLY A 188 6.79 -16.89 -7.90
CA GLY A 188 7.18 -17.43 -9.20
C GLY A 188 8.20 -16.55 -9.92
N ILE A 189 7.93 -15.24 -9.94
CA ILE A 189 8.84 -14.26 -10.55
C ILE A 189 10.12 -14.12 -9.73
N ALA A 190 10.03 -14.15 -8.41
CA ALA A 190 11.20 -14.16 -7.53
C ALA A 190 12.11 -15.38 -7.80
N ARG A 191 11.54 -16.55 -8.09
CA ARG A 191 12.30 -17.74 -8.51
C ARG A 191 13.05 -17.53 -9.83
N GLU A 192 12.43 -16.86 -10.80
CA GLU A 192 13.11 -16.54 -12.07
C GLU A 192 14.23 -15.54 -11.85
N LEU A 193 13.99 -14.47 -11.09
CA LEU A 193 15.02 -13.49 -10.73
C LEU A 193 16.17 -14.14 -9.95
N ALA A 194 15.88 -15.08 -9.05
CA ALA A 194 16.91 -15.87 -8.36
C ALA A 194 17.79 -16.63 -9.35
N ALA A 195 17.21 -17.26 -10.37
CA ALA A 195 17.95 -17.96 -11.40
C ALA A 195 18.76 -17.00 -12.29
N ILE A 196 18.20 -15.85 -12.67
CA ILE A 196 18.83 -14.84 -13.52
C ILE A 196 20.07 -14.23 -12.84
N TYR A 197 19.95 -13.88 -11.57
CA TYR A 197 20.98 -13.19 -10.79
C TYR A 197 21.80 -14.12 -9.89
N ASN A 198 21.57 -15.44 -9.96
CA ASN A 198 22.24 -16.44 -9.13
C ASN A 198 22.13 -16.12 -7.62
N LEU A 199 20.90 -15.85 -7.18
CA LEU A 199 20.54 -15.56 -5.79
C LEU A 199 19.92 -16.78 -5.12
N GLU A 200 19.92 -16.81 -3.80
CA GLU A 200 19.19 -17.81 -3.03
C GLU A 200 17.69 -17.46 -2.99
N LEU A 201 16.86 -18.43 -3.38
CA LEU A 201 15.41 -18.33 -3.20
C LEU A 201 15.04 -18.83 -1.80
N LYS A 202 14.46 -17.94 -0.98
CA LYS A 202 13.95 -18.27 0.35
C LYS A 202 12.78 -19.23 0.20
N ALA A 203 12.86 -20.38 0.86
CA ALA A 203 11.75 -21.32 0.90
C ALA A 203 10.57 -20.72 1.71
N PRO A 204 9.31 -21.02 1.36
CA PRO A 204 8.19 -20.68 2.21
C PRO A 204 8.38 -21.33 3.58
N GLU A 205 8.14 -20.57 4.65
CA GLU A 205 8.28 -21.09 6.00
C GLU A 205 7.33 -22.27 6.23
N ALA A 206 7.83 -23.30 6.92
CA ALA A 206 7.00 -24.39 7.37
C ALA A 206 5.97 -23.84 8.38
N PHE A 207 4.70 -24.14 8.15
CA PHE A 207 3.61 -23.70 9.02
C PHE A 207 2.87 -24.90 9.58
N ASP A 208 2.83 -24.99 10.91
CA ASP A 208 1.98 -25.93 11.62
C ASP A 208 0.57 -25.34 11.76
N LEU A 209 -0.45 -26.15 11.47
CA LEU A 209 -1.84 -25.72 11.65
C LEU A 209 -2.08 -25.35 13.13
N PRO A 210 -2.68 -24.18 13.41
CA PRO A 210 -2.98 -23.77 14.77
C PRO A 210 -3.89 -24.79 15.46
N ALA A 211 -3.67 -24.98 16.76
CA ALA A 211 -4.53 -25.83 17.57
C ALA A 211 -5.99 -25.37 17.48
N GLY A 212 -6.90 -26.30 17.21
CA GLY A 212 -8.34 -26.01 17.05
C GLY A 212 -8.80 -25.74 15.63
N VAL A 213 -7.89 -25.62 14.64
CA VAL A 213 -8.29 -25.60 13.23
C VAL A 213 -8.72 -27.01 12.81
N GLY A 214 -10.00 -27.17 12.52
CA GLY A 214 -10.60 -28.44 12.13
C GLY A 214 -10.43 -28.72 10.63
N GLY A 215 -10.25 -29.99 10.26
CA GLY A 215 -10.41 -30.40 8.86
C GLY A 215 -11.89 -30.36 8.45
N TYR A 216 -12.17 -30.08 7.18
CA TYR A 216 -13.51 -30.24 6.61
C TYR A 216 -13.54 -31.47 5.70
N SER A 217 -14.55 -32.33 5.85
CA SER A 217 -14.66 -33.55 5.04
C SER A 217 -15.05 -33.18 3.61
N VAL A 218 -14.21 -33.54 2.64
CA VAL A 218 -14.43 -33.28 1.22
C VAL A 218 -14.40 -34.59 0.44
N ASP A 219 -15.39 -34.78 -0.43
CA ASP A 219 -15.49 -35.92 -1.35
C ASP A 219 -15.43 -35.44 -2.79
N ILE A 220 -14.38 -35.83 -3.50
CA ILE A 220 -14.11 -35.42 -4.88
C ILE A 220 -14.77 -36.42 -5.84
N LYS A 221 -15.94 -36.06 -6.38
CA LYS A 221 -16.70 -36.91 -7.31
C LYS A 221 -16.14 -36.96 -8.74
N ALA A 222 -15.36 -35.96 -9.15
CA ALA A 222 -14.77 -35.84 -10.47
C ALA A 222 -13.23 -35.67 -10.38
N PRO A 223 -12.48 -36.73 -10.06
CA PRO A 223 -11.04 -36.64 -9.79
C PRO A 223 -10.20 -36.27 -11.03
N GLU A 224 -10.73 -36.47 -12.23
CA GLU A 224 -10.07 -36.07 -13.48
C GLU A 224 -10.00 -34.54 -13.65
N ASP A 225 -11.02 -33.83 -13.16
CA ASP A 225 -11.10 -32.37 -13.22
C ASP A 225 -10.52 -31.69 -11.96
N CYS A 226 -10.66 -32.33 -10.80
CA CYS A 226 -10.17 -31.83 -9.52
C CYS A 226 -9.31 -32.90 -8.83
N ARG A 227 -8.00 -32.84 -9.01
CA ARG A 227 -7.08 -33.83 -8.43
C ARG A 227 -6.84 -33.64 -6.93
N ARG A 228 -7.11 -32.45 -6.39
CA ARG A 228 -6.87 -32.10 -5.00
C ARG A 228 -7.81 -30.97 -4.57
N TYR A 229 -8.45 -31.17 -3.42
CA TYR A 229 -9.22 -30.15 -2.71
C TYR A 229 -8.83 -30.21 -1.24
N VAL A 230 -8.41 -29.08 -0.67
CA VAL A 230 -8.00 -28.99 0.74
C VAL A 230 -8.89 -27.95 1.40
N ALA A 231 -9.48 -28.30 2.54
CA ALA A 231 -10.36 -27.43 3.29
C ALA A 231 -10.04 -27.49 4.78
N ALA A 232 -10.13 -26.34 5.43
CA ALA A 232 -9.98 -26.17 6.87
C ALA A 232 -11.10 -25.25 7.37
N VAL A 233 -11.57 -25.51 8.59
CA VAL A 233 -12.60 -24.71 9.24
C VAL A 233 -11.96 -23.84 10.31
N TYR A 234 -12.24 -22.54 10.20
CA TYR A 234 -11.87 -21.54 11.21
C TYR A 234 -13.16 -21.03 11.87
N GLU A 235 -13.23 -21.14 13.20
CA GLU A 235 -14.35 -20.66 14.00
C GLU A 235 -14.02 -19.32 14.66
N GLY A 236 -15.06 -18.53 14.95
CA GLY A 236 -14.91 -17.26 15.68
C GLY A 236 -14.15 -16.17 14.89
N VAL A 237 -14.15 -16.26 13.56
CA VAL A 237 -13.48 -15.27 12.72
C VAL A 237 -14.34 -14.02 12.57
N GLU A 238 -13.76 -12.86 12.84
CA GLU A 238 -14.39 -11.56 12.66
C GLU A 238 -13.99 -10.97 11.31
N ASN A 239 -14.97 -10.56 10.51
CA ASN A 239 -14.69 -9.87 9.25
C ASN A 239 -14.50 -8.37 9.50
N LYS A 240 -13.24 -7.93 9.47
CA LYS A 240 -12.81 -6.53 9.66
C LYS A 240 -11.85 -6.11 8.55
N ALA A 241 -11.30 -4.90 8.59
CA ALA A 241 -10.23 -4.51 7.67
C ALA A 241 -8.98 -5.39 7.87
N ALA A 242 -8.27 -5.71 6.78
CA ALA A 242 -7.00 -6.40 6.87
C ALA A 242 -5.93 -5.52 7.56
N PRO A 243 -4.85 -6.08 8.12
CA PRO A 243 -3.71 -5.28 8.53
C PRO A 243 -3.20 -4.38 7.39
N PHE A 244 -2.76 -3.16 7.71
CA PHE A 244 -2.37 -2.16 6.71
C PHE A 244 -1.34 -2.69 5.69
N TRP A 245 -0.35 -3.47 6.13
CA TRP A 245 0.67 -4.04 5.23
C TRP A 245 0.09 -4.99 4.17
N ILE A 246 -1.02 -5.69 4.46
CA ILE A 246 -1.72 -6.49 3.44
C ILE A 246 -2.45 -5.57 2.47
N GLN A 247 -3.18 -4.58 3.01
CA GLN A 247 -3.94 -3.63 2.21
C GLN A 247 -3.03 -2.87 1.24
N GLN A 248 -1.91 -2.34 1.75
CA GLN A 248 -0.93 -1.59 0.97
C GLN A 248 -0.33 -2.45 -0.15
N ARG A 249 0.03 -3.71 0.12
CA ARG A 249 0.56 -4.61 -0.92
C ARG A 249 -0.46 -4.90 -2.01
N LEU A 250 -1.71 -5.20 -1.64
CA LEU A 250 -2.78 -5.39 -2.62
C LEU A 250 -2.99 -4.14 -3.47
N TRP A 251 -3.10 -2.98 -2.81
CA TRP A 251 -3.31 -1.70 -3.49
C TRP A 251 -2.18 -1.36 -4.45
N SER A 252 -0.91 -1.61 -4.06
CA SER A 252 0.27 -1.36 -4.90
C SER A 252 0.27 -2.13 -6.22
N VAL A 253 -0.41 -3.28 -6.27
CA VAL A 253 -0.59 -4.09 -7.48
C VAL A 253 -1.98 -3.95 -8.09
N ALA A 254 -2.62 -2.80 -7.86
CA ALA A 254 -3.94 -2.42 -8.37
C ALA A 254 -5.08 -3.38 -7.96
N GLN A 255 -5.00 -3.94 -6.75
CA GLN A 255 -6.08 -4.69 -6.13
C GLN A 255 -6.64 -3.89 -4.96
N ARG A 256 -7.89 -3.45 -5.10
CA ARG A 256 -8.58 -2.71 -4.05
C ARG A 256 -8.77 -3.60 -2.81
N PRO A 257 -8.33 -3.20 -1.61
CA PRO A 257 -8.66 -3.88 -0.37
C PRO A 257 -10.16 -3.89 -0.09
N ILE A 258 -10.69 -4.97 0.48
CA ILE A 258 -12.13 -5.16 0.70
C ILE A 258 -12.41 -5.47 2.16
N ASN A 259 -11.88 -6.59 2.65
CA ASN A 259 -11.99 -7.03 4.03
C ASN A 259 -11.01 -8.18 4.29
N LEU A 260 -10.73 -8.47 5.55
CA LEU A 260 -9.73 -9.44 6.00
C LEU A 260 -9.81 -10.78 5.29
N LEU A 261 -11.01 -11.35 5.15
CA LEU A 261 -11.19 -12.69 4.58
C LEU A 261 -10.87 -12.71 3.07
N VAL A 262 -11.38 -11.73 2.33
CA VAL A 262 -11.13 -11.60 0.89
C VAL A 262 -9.68 -11.21 0.63
N ASP A 263 -9.15 -10.29 1.42
CA ASP A 263 -7.81 -9.72 1.25
C ASP A 263 -6.73 -10.78 1.53
N ILE A 264 -6.89 -11.63 2.55
CA ILE A 264 -5.97 -12.77 2.78
C ILE A 264 -5.96 -13.69 1.56
N SER A 265 -7.13 -14.00 1.00
CA SER A 265 -7.24 -14.87 -0.17
C SER A 265 -6.56 -14.27 -1.40
N ASN A 266 -6.80 -12.99 -1.67
CA ASN A 266 -6.16 -12.26 -2.75
C ASN A 266 -4.65 -12.14 -2.53
N TYR A 267 -4.23 -11.89 -1.29
CA TYR A 267 -2.83 -11.82 -0.92
C TYR A 267 -2.09 -13.13 -1.20
N VAL A 268 -2.65 -14.27 -0.77
CA VAL A 268 -2.06 -15.59 -1.03
C VAL A 268 -2.00 -15.90 -2.53
N MET A 269 -3.06 -15.56 -3.26
CA MET A 269 -3.11 -15.70 -4.71
C MET A 269 -1.99 -14.92 -5.39
N LEU A 270 -1.81 -13.64 -5.04
CA LEU A 270 -0.79 -12.79 -5.66
C LEU A 270 0.61 -13.11 -5.17
N ALA A 271 0.76 -13.57 -3.93
CA ALA A 271 2.04 -14.04 -3.38
C ALA A 271 2.53 -15.28 -4.13
N THR A 272 1.67 -16.27 -4.32
CA THR A 272 2.08 -17.65 -4.68
C THR A 272 1.57 -18.14 -6.03
N GLY A 273 0.64 -17.43 -6.65
CA GLY A 273 -0.07 -17.88 -7.84
C GLY A 273 -1.20 -18.88 -7.55
N GLN A 274 -1.53 -19.15 -6.28
CA GLN A 274 -2.58 -20.09 -5.87
C GLN A 274 -3.85 -19.36 -5.43
N PRO A 275 -4.93 -19.36 -6.24
CA PRO A 275 -6.22 -18.87 -5.79
C PRO A 275 -6.75 -19.69 -4.62
N THR A 276 -7.34 -19.01 -3.65
CA THR A 276 -8.07 -19.61 -2.54
C THR A 276 -9.49 -19.06 -2.48
N HIS A 277 -10.34 -19.65 -1.64
CA HIS A 277 -11.69 -19.13 -1.41
C HIS A 277 -12.15 -19.46 0.00
N GLY A 278 -12.95 -18.55 0.57
CA GLY A 278 -13.61 -18.74 1.86
C GLY A 278 -15.10 -18.97 1.65
N PHE A 279 -15.64 -20.00 2.29
CA PHE A 279 -17.08 -20.25 2.35
C PHE A 279 -17.59 -19.98 3.77
N ASP A 280 -18.82 -19.46 3.88
CA ASP A 280 -19.51 -19.43 5.17
C ASP A 280 -19.98 -20.85 5.50
N ALA A 281 -19.30 -21.51 6.45
CA ALA A 281 -19.56 -22.88 6.85
C ALA A 281 -21.00 -23.14 7.32
N SER A 282 -21.74 -22.10 7.73
CA SER A 282 -23.16 -22.23 8.11
C SER A 282 -24.11 -22.33 6.90
N HIS A 283 -23.58 -22.13 5.68
CA HIS A 283 -24.32 -22.11 4.42
C HIS A 283 -23.71 -23.04 3.36
N VAL A 284 -22.86 -24.02 3.76
CA VAL A 284 -22.28 -25.07 2.91
C VAL A 284 -23.10 -26.35 2.98
#